data_AF-A0A8W8LCS0-F1
#
_entry.id   AF-A0A8W8LCS0-F1
#
_cell.length_a   1.000
_cell.length_b   1.000
_cell.length_c   1.000
_cell.angle_alpha   90.00
_cell.angle_beta   90.00
_cell.angle_gamma   90.00
#
_symmetry.space_group_name_H-M   'P 1'
#
loop_
_entity.id
_entity.type
_entity.pdbx_description
1 polymer ?
#
loop_
_entity_poly.entity_id
_entity_poly.type
_entity_poly.pdbx_seq_one_letter_code
_entity_poly.pdbx_strand_id
1 'polypeptide(L)'
;EKYSFLKSLSSDTPDNHADREALRFSKNFKKMKEDLTKKLFKIYNDTVFDNQLPEDLQILWNKRLLKTAGYCVYRKNVKVHDSKTVRIELSTKVCDSAERVRDTLIHELCHAAVWLLHGKNDGHGPYWRIWAKKANLTHPEIPVIARCHSYSISTKYTYQCSKCGYSIGRHSKSLDTSRKVCGFCHGEFVLLNNQKMSRGSASTPATPRTPNKFAMYVKENYSTVKEKEKDLKHGDIMKLLGKQFAEKNKISS
;
A
#
# COMPACT_ATOMS: atom_id res chain seq x y z
N GLU A 1 7.71 27.49 17.52
CA GLU A 1 7.37 26.20 18.19
C GLU A 1 7.48 25.06 17.18
N LYS A 2 7.79 23.84 17.63
CA LYS A 2 7.84 22.65 16.75
C LYS A 2 6.51 21.90 16.85
N TYR A 3 6.03 21.37 15.74
CA TYR A 3 4.82 20.54 15.70
C TYR A 3 5.06 19.17 16.33
N SER A 4 4.01 18.56 16.88
CA SER A 4 4.05 17.20 17.40
C SER A 4 4.43 16.19 16.31
N PHE A 5 4.87 15.00 16.72
CA PHE A 5 5.16 13.91 15.77
C PHE A 5 3.97 13.65 14.85
N LEU A 6 2.75 13.51 15.40
CA LEU A 6 1.55 13.20 14.63
C LEU A 6 1.17 14.32 13.65
N LYS A 7 1.22 15.59 14.08
CA LYS A 7 0.97 16.73 13.19
C LYS A 7 2.00 16.80 12.07
N SER A 8 3.26 16.49 12.38
CA SER A 8 4.38 16.53 11.43
C SER A 8 4.33 15.44 10.36
N LEU A 9 3.46 14.43 10.49
CA LEU A 9 3.22 13.46 9.42
C LEU A 9 2.29 14.00 8.32
N SER A 10 1.56 15.09 8.56
CA SER A 10 0.72 15.70 7.54
C SER A 10 1.55 16.30 6.41
N SER A 11 1.03 16.19 5.20
CA SER A 11 1.65 16.70 3.98
C SER A 11 1.72 18.23 3.89
N ASP A 12 0.89 18.93 4.68
CA ASP A 12 0.82 20.39 4.76
C ASP A 12 1.77 21.00 5.80
N THR A 13 2.42 20.19 6.64
CA THR A 13 3.28 20.69 7.71
C THR A 13 4.64 21.17 7.17
N PRO A 14 5.04 22.43 7.41
CA PRO A 14 6.34 22.95 6.97
C PRO A 14 7.54 22.23 7.60
N ASP A 15 8.54 21.86 6.78
CA ASP A 15 9.75 21.13 7.18
C ASP A 15 10.53 21.80 8.33
N ASN A 16 10.55 23.15 8.38
CA ASN A 16 11.29 23.91 9.40
C ASN A 16 10.67 23.83 10.80
N HIS A 17 9.37 23.50 10.89
CA HIS A 17 8.65 23.34 12.15
C HIS A 17 8.33 21.88 12.48
N ALA A 18 8.52 20.96 11.53
CA ALA A 18 8.18 19.57 11.70
C ALA A 18 9.15 18.81 12.63
N ASP A 19 8.63 17.81 13.31
CA ASP A 19 9.41 16.83 14.02
C ASP A 19 10.36 16.07 13.06
N ARG A 20 11.62 15.93 13.46
CA ARG A 20 12.68 15.34 12.61
C ARG A 20 12.43 13.87 12.32
N GLU A 21 11.86 13.14 13.27
CA GLU A 21 11.57 11.72 13.10
C GLU A 21 10.38 11.53 12.16
N ALA A 22 9.31 12.33 12.32
CA ALA A 22 8.18 12.36 11.41
C ALA A 22 8.61 12.68 9.97
N LEU A 23 9.46 13.68 9.77
CA LEU A 23 10.03 14.00 8.45
C LEU A 23 10.81 12.83 7.84
N ARG A 24 11.59 12.10 8.66
CA ARG A 24 12.33 10.93 8.20
C ARG A 24 11.38 9.86 7.68
N PHE A 25 10.29 9.59 8.41
CA PHE A 25 9.24 8.66 7.98
C PHE A 25 8.54 9.12 6.70
N SER A 26 8.14 10.38 6.62
CA SER A 26 7.46 10.94 5.45
C SER A 26 8.33 10.87 4.19
N LYS A 27 9.60 11.30 4.28
CA LYS A 27 10.55 11.29 3.15
C LYS A 27 10.95 9.88 2.70
N ASN A 28 11.02 8.92 3.62
CA ASN A 28 11.43 7.54 3.34
C ASN A 28 10.28 6.52 3.46
N PHE A 29 9.04 6.99 3.29
CA PHE A 29 7.84 6.24 3.65
C PHE A 29 7.82 4.81 3.10
N LYS A 30 8.11 4.61 1.81
CA LYS A 30 8.07 3.27 1.20
C LYS A 30 8.96 2.24 1.90
N LYS A 31 10.11 2.67 2.43
CA LYS A 31 11.07 1.81 3.15
C LYS A 31 10.71 1.68 4.63
N MET A 32 10.14 2.73 5.22
CA MET A 32 9.94 2.84 6.67
C MET A 32 8.49 2.66 7.13
N LYS A 33 7.55 2.40 6.21
CA LYS A 33 6.12 2.33 6.53
C LYS A 33 5.78 1.30 7.60
N GLU A 34 6.50 0.19 7.68
CA GLU A 34 6.27 -0.85 8.69
C GLU A 34 6.71 -0.37 10.08
N ASP A 35 7.85 0.28 10.17
CA ASP A 35 8.34 0.88 11.41
C ASP A 35 7.45 2.05 11.86
N LEU A 36 6.96 2.86 10.90
CA LEU A 36 5.98 3.91 11.17
C LEU A 36 4.69 3.31 11.74
N THR A 37 4.17 2.23 11.15
CA THR A 37 2.97 1.55 11.65
C THR A 37 3.16 1.05 13.08
N LYS A 38 4.31 0.44 13.41
CA LYS A 38 4.61 -0.01 14.78
C LYS A 38 4.67 1.15 15.76
N LYS A 39 5.33 2.25 15.39
CA LYS A 39 5.43 3.46 16.23
C LYS A 39 4.05 4.08 16.48
N LEU A 40 3.25 4.26 15.42
CA LEU A 40 1.90 4.79 15.53
C LEU A 40 1.00 3.88 16.39
N PHE A 41 1.09 2.56 16.23
CA PHE A 41 0.37 1.62 17.08
C PHE A 41 0.73 1.83 18.54
N LYS A 42 2.02 1.91 18.89
CA LYS A 42 2.46 2.15 20.27
C LYS A 42 1.91 3.47 20.82
N ILE A 43 2.02 4.57 20.05
CA ILE A 43 1.48 5.87 20.44
C ILE A 43 -0.02 5.78 20.72
N TYR A 44 -0.80 5.21 19.81
CA TYR A 44 -2.24 5.16 19.95
C TYR A 44 -2.70 4.18 21.02
N ASN A 45 -2.05 3.02 21.15
CA ASN A 45 -2.40 2.06 22.20
C ASN A 45 -2.23 2.69 23.58
N ASP A 46 -1.12 3.37 23.79
CA ASP A 46 -0.81 4.05 25.04
C ASP A 46 -1.78 5.22 25.33
N THR A 47 -1.92 6.13 24.38
CA THR A 47 -2.59 7.42 24.62
C THR A 47 -4.11 7.39 24.43
N VAL A 48 -4.63 6.46 23.62
CA VAL A 48 -6.06 6.38 23.29
C VAL A 48 -6.70 5.14 23.90
N PHE A 49 -6.03 3.99 23.85
CA PHE A 49 -6.61 2.71 24.25
C PHE A 49 -6.14 2.20 25.61
N ASP A 50 -5.41 3.04 26.37
CA ASP A 50 -4.92 2.76 27.73
C ASP A 50 -4.12 1.44 27.82
N ASN A 51 -3.36 1.13 26.76
CA ASN A 51 -2.62 -0.11 26.55
C ASN A 51 -3.48 -1.40 26.62
N GLN A 52 -4.80 -1.31 26.40
CA GLN A 52 -5.71 -2.46 26.45
C GLN A 52 -5.71 -3.29 25.17
N LEU A 53 -5.13 -2.81 24.07
CA LEU A 53 -4.94 -3.64 22.87
C LEU A 53 -3.69 -4.51 23.02
N PRO A 54 -3.72 -5.79 22.59
CA PRO A 54 -2.57 -6.69 22.68
C PRO A 54 -1.34 -6.11 21.98
N GLU A 55 -0.17 -6.17 22.62
CA GLU A 55 1.08 -5.68 22.04
C GLU A 55 1.48 -6.43 20.76
N ASP A 56 1.05 -7.69 20.63
CA ASP A 56 1.26 -8.55 19.48
C ASP A 56 0.13 -8.47 18.43
N LEU A 57 -0.76 -7.47 18.52
CA LEU A 57 -1.84 -7.24 17.56
C LEU A 57 -1.27 -7.14 16.14
N GLN A 58 -1.70 -8.07 15.29
CA GLN A 58 -1.17 -8.17 13.93
C GLN A 58 -1.67 -6.99 13.07
N ILE A 59 -0.73 -6.24 12.50
CA ILE A 59 -1.01 -5.20 11.49
C ILE A 59 -0.21 -5.54 10.23
N LEU A 60 -0.90 -5.94 9.17
CA LEU A 60 -0.28 -6.42 7.93
C LEU A 60 -0.50 -5.45 6.76
N TRP A 61 0.44 -5.46 5.82
CA TRP A 61 0.32 -4.68 4.58
C TRP A 61 -0.19 -5.53 3.42
N ASN A 62 -1.38 -5.21 2.90
CA ASN A 62 -2.02 -5.94 1.80
C ASN A 62 -1.90 -5.19 0.46
N LYS A 63 -1.29 -5.85 -0.54
CA LYS A 63 -1.10 -5.32 -1.91
C LYS A 63 -2.34 -5.45 -2.80
N ARG A 64 -3.30 -6.29 -2.41
CA ARG A 64 -4.53 -6.60 -3.15
C ARG A 64 -5.68 -5.64 -2.82
N LEU A 65 -5.60 -4.90 -1.73
CA LEU A 65 -6.55 -3.84 -1.41
C LEU A 65 -6.31 -2.64 -2.33
N LEU A 66 -7.21 -2.41 -3.28
CA LEU A 66 -7.07 -1.34 -4.28
C LEU A 66 -7.96 -0.12 -4.03
N LYS A 67 -9.02 -0.27 -3.24
CA LYS A 67 -10.04 0.77 -3.01
C LYS A 67 -10.19 1.17 -1.55
N THR A 68 -9.89 0.25 -0.64
CA THR A 68 -10.04 0.44 0.81
C THR A 68 -8.67 0.71 1.42
N ALA A 69 -8.59 1.69 2.33
CA ALA A 69 -7.35 2.06 3.02
C ALA A 69 -6.91 1.02 4.04
N GLY A 70 -7.84 0.50 4.84
CA GLY A 70 -7.61 -0.58 5.77
C GLY A 70 -8.91 -1.27 6.15
N TYR A 71 -8.80 -2.41 6.82
CA TYR A 71 -9.93 -3.07 7.46
C TYR A 71 -9.46 -4.04 8.56
N CYS A 72 -10.38 -4.42 9.43
CA CYS A 72 -10.18 -5.45 10.45
C CYS A 72 -10.69 -6.83 10.00
N VAL A 73 -9.91 -7.87 10.31
CA VAL A 73 -10.29 -9.28 10.18
C VAL A 73 -10.54 -9.83 11.57
N TYR A 74 -11.80 -10.12 11.88
CA TYR A 74 -12.20 -10.64 13.18
C TYR A 74 -12.26 -12.17 13.19
N ARG A 75 -11.90 -12.79 14.31
CA ARG A 75 -12.09 -14.22 14.56
C ARG A 75 -12.58 -14.45 15.97
N LYS A 76 -13.52 -15.38 16.10
CA LYS A 76 -14.09 -15.84 17.37
C LYS A 76 -13.82 -17.33 17.52
N ASN A 77 -13.08 -17.72 18.55
CA ASN A 77 -12.79 -19.13 18.84
C ASN A 77 -13.77 -19.64 19.90
N VAL A 78 -14.82 -20.32 19.45
CA VAL A 78 -15.85 -20.88 20.33
C VAL A 78 -15.32 -22.03 21.21
N LYS A 79 -14.22 -22.68 20.79
CA LYS A 79 -13.64 -23.86 21.47
C LYS A 79 -12.69 -23.53 22.62
N VAL A 80 -12.18 -22.31 22.70
CA VAL A 80 -11.19 -21.90 23.71
C VAL A 80 -11.66 -20.59 24.34
N HIS A 81 -12.32 -20.68 25.50
CA HIS A 81 -12.69 -19.55 26.38
C HIS A 81 -13.28 -18.32 25.67
N ASP A 82 -14.11 -18.52 24.63
CA ASP A 82 -14.67 -17.44 23.81
C ASP A 82 -13.63 -16.40 23.33
N SER A 83 -12.40 -16.84 23.07
CA SER A 83 -11.29 -15.94 22.74
C SER A 83 -11.55 -15.22 21.40
N LYS A 84 -11.52 -13.89 21.47
CA LYS A 84 -11.68 -12.99 20.34
C LYS A 84 -10.30 -12.53 19.88
N THR A 85 -10.02 -12.64 18.59
CA THR A 85 -8.81 -12.10 17.98
C THR A 85 -9.18 -11.18 16.82
N VAL A 86 -8.31 -10.22 16.54
CA VAL A 86 -8.45 -9.30 15.41
C VAL A 86 -7.08 -9.07 14.79
N ARG A 87 -7.07 -8.89 13.48
CA ARG A 87 -5.91 -8.45 12.72
C ARG A 87 -6.31 -7.28 11.84
N ILE A 88 -5.44 -6.28 11.73
CA ILE A 88 -5.64 -5.14 10.84
C ILE A 88 -4.87 -5.38 9.54
N GLU A 89 -5.49 -5.06 8.40
CA GLU A 89 -4.82 -5.06 7.10
C GLU A 89 -4.86 -3.65 6.49
N LEU A 90 -3.69 -3.08 6.19
CA LEU A 90 -3.52 -1.77 5.55
C LEU A 90 -3.17 -1.93 4.07
N SER A 91 -3.78 -1.11 3.21
CA SER A 91 -3.54 -1.13 1.77
C SER A 91 -2.24 -0.45 1.40
N THR A 92 -1.38 -1.15 0.66
CA THR A 92 -0.19 -0.52 0.06
C THR A 92 -0.49 0.45 -1.08
N LYS A 93 -1.73 0.45 -1.60
CA LYS A 93 -2.14 1.26 -2.76
C LYS A 93 -2.92 2.51 -2.37
N VAL A 94 -3.52 2.50 -1.18
CA VAL A 94 -4.31 3.61 -0.66
C VAL A 94 -3.56 4.30 0.49
N CYS A 95 -2.97 3.54 1.43
CA CYS A 95 -2.09 4.11 2.47
C CYS A 95 -0.65 4.28 1.93
N ASP A 96 -0.49 5.20 0.98
CA ASP A 96 0.75 5.45 0.25
C ASP A 96 1.57 6.64 0.79
N SER A 97 1.14 7.26 1.89
CA SER A 97 1.86 8.31 2.62
C SER A 97 1.80 8.11 4.13
N ALA A 98 2.68 8.80 4.85
CA ALA A 98 2.73 8.75 6.32
C ALA A 98 1.44 9.27 6.97
N GLU A 99 0.92 10.40 6.49
CA GLU A 99 -0.38 10.97 6.83
C GLU A 99 -1.52 9.95 6.72
N ARG A 100 -1.61 9.23 5.59
CA ARG A 100 -2.69 8.25 5.37
C ARG A 100 -2.57 7.04 6.29
N VAL A 101 -1.36 6.62 6.65
CA VAL A 101 -1.18 5.55 7.66
C VAL A 101 -1.59 6.03 9.04
N ARG A 102 -1.19 7.25 9.42
CA ARG A 102 -1.57 7.88 10.70
C ARG A 102 -3.09 7.87 10.88
N ASP A 103 -3.83 8.35 9.87
CA ASP A 103 -5.28 8.52 9.94
C ASP A 103 -6.03 7.18 9.81
N THR A 104 -5.59 6.33 8.89
CA THR A 104 -6.23 5.02 8.67
C THR A 104 -6.02 4.10 9.86
N LEU A 105 -4.81 4.07 10.44
CA LEU A 105 -4.51 3.12 11.51
C LEU A 105 -5.35 3.38 12.76
N ILE A 106 -5.51 4.64 13.18
CA ILE A 106 -6.32 4.95 14.36
C ILE A 106 -7.80 4.64 14.15
N HIS A 107 -8.31 4.79 12.92
CA HIS A 107 -9.65 4.35 12.53
C HIS A 107 -9.84 2.85 12.73
N GLU A 108 -8.92 2.05 12.19
CA GLU A 108 -8.97 0.58 12.32
C GLU A 108 -8.76 0.12 13.77
N LEU A 109 -7.91 0.81 14.54
CA LEU A 109 -7.74 0.50 15.96
C LEU A 109 -9.01 0.79 16.77
N CYS A 110 -9.81 1.81 16.41
CA CYS A 110 -11.12 2.02 17.02
C CYS A 110 -12.03 0.81 16.78
N HIS A 111 -12.05 0.23 15.58
CA HIS A 111 -12.78 -1.02 15.30
C HIS A 111 -12.23 -2.21 16.10
N ALA A 112 -10.91 -2.36 16.16
CA ALA A 112 -10.26 -3.42 16.93
C ALA A 112 -10.60 -3.32 18.42
N ALA A 113 -10.62 -2.12 19.00
CA ALA A 113 -11.00 -1.87 20.38
C ALA A 113 -12.46 -2.25 20.67
N VAL A 114 -13.39 -1.92 19.77
CA VAL A 114 -14.80 -2.34 19.89
C VAL A 114 -14.93 -3.86 19.91
N TRP A 115 -14.22 -4.55 19.03
CA TRP A 115 -14.26 -6.02 18.98
C TRP A 115 -13.66 -6.67 20.24
N LEU A 116 -12.45 -6.26 20.62
CA LEU A 116 -11.72 -6.89 21.71
C LEU A 116 -12.36 -6.55 23.06
N LEU A 117 -12.60 -5.26 23.33
CA LEU A 117 -13.00 -4.77 24.65
C LEU A 117 -14.52 -4.84 24.87
N HIS A 118 -15.31 -4.63 23.82
CA HIS A 118 -16.78 -4.60 23.93
C HIS A 118 -17.47 -5.83 23.32
N GLY A 119 -16.74 -6.66 22.57
CA GLY A 119 -17.31 -7.86 21.94
C GLY A 119 -18.34 -7.56 20.85
N LYS A 120 -18.33 -6.36 20.27
CA LYS A 120 -19.28 -5.94 19.22
C LYS A 120 -18.60 -5.81 17.87
N ASN A 121 -19.40 -5.96 16.82
CA ASN A 121 -19.01 -5.73 15.43
C ASN A 121 -20.14 -4.99 14.71
N ASP A 122 -20.38 -3.75 15.13
CA ASP A 122 -21.48 -2.89 14.67
C ASP A 122 -20.99 -1.75 13.74
N GLY A 123 -19.81 -1.92 13.12
CA GLY A 123 -19.19 -0.91 12.26
C GLY A 123 -18.91 0.38 13.03
N HIS A 124 -19.50 1.50 12.60
CA HIS A 124 -19.33 2.83 13.24
C HIS A 124 -20.40 3.11 14.31
N GLY A 125 -20.77 2.09 15.09
CA GLY A 125 -21.77 2.17 16.15
C GLY A 125 -21.35 3.06 17.35
N PRO A 126 -22.16 3.09 18.42
CA PRO A 126 -21.93 3.96 19.58
C PRO A 126 -20.54 3.81 20.20
N TYR A 127 -20.05 2.58 20.39
CA TYR A 127 -18.71 2.35 20.97
C TYR A 127 -17.59 2.83 20.05
N TRP A 128 -17.72 2.62 18.74
CA TRP A 128 -16.75 3.13 17.78
C TRP A 128 -16.68 4.66 17.86
N ARG A 129 -17.84 5.33 17.93
CA ARG A 129 -17.92 6.80 18.08
C ARG A 129 -17.28 7.29 19.38
N ILE A 130 -17.40 6.54 20.48
CA ILE A 130 -16.74 6.85 21.75
C ILE A 130 -15.22 6.81 21.58
N TRP A 131 -14.68 5.74 21.00
CA TRP A 131 -13.24 5.62 20.76
C TRP A 131 -12.72 6.67 19.79
N ALA A 132 -13.43 6.92 18.68
CA ALA A 132 -13.07 7.97 17.73
C ALA A 132 -13.10 9.37 18.38
N LYS A 133 -14.07 9.65 19.25
CA LYS A 133 -14.13 10.90 20.01
C LYS A 133 -12.97 11.00 21.02
N LYS A 134 -12.68 9.93 21.76
CA LYS A 134 -11.54 9.89 22.70
C LYS A 134 -10.24 10.17 21.94
N ALA A 135 -10.02 9.50 20.81
CA ALA A 135 -8.86 9.72 19.95
C ALA A 135 -8.69 11.18 19.50
N ASN A 136 -9.76 11.83 19.01
CA ASN A 136 -9.71 13.24 18.59
C ASN A 136 -9.53 14.21 19.78
N LEU A 137 -9.99 13.85 20.98
CA LEU A 137 -9.77 14.65 22.19
C LEU A 137 -8.32 14.53 22.68
N THR A 138 -7.75 13.32 22.61
CA THR A 138 -6.35 13.06 22.99
C THR A 138 -5.38 13.68 21.99
N HIS A 139 -5.69 13.59 20.69
CA HIS A 139 -4.85 14.08 19.59
C HIS A 139 -5.61 15.10 18.75
N PRO A 140 -5.82 16.34 19.25
CA PRO A 140 -6.55 17.36 18.49
C PRO A 140 -5.81 17.81 17.22
N GLU A 141 -4.53 17.46 17.07
CA GLU A 141 -3.74 17.80 15.89
C GLU A 141 -3.99 16.91 14.67
N ILE A 142 -4.66 15.76 14.83
CA ILE A 142 -5.03 14.91 13.70
C ILE A 142 -6.42 15.27 13.19
N PRO A 143 -6.73 15.00 11.90
CA PRO A 143 -8.08 15.22 11.38
C PRO A 143 -9.12 14.42 12.15
N VAL A 144 -10.34 14.95 12.21
CA VAL A 144 -11.48 14.25 12.82
C VAL A 144 -11.63 12.86 12.19
N ILE A 145 -11.52 11.82 13.01
CA ILE A 145 -11.72 10.43 12.57
C ILE A 145 -13.17 10.25 12.10
N ALA A 146 -13.36 10.26 10.78
CA ALA A 146 -14.64 10.07 10.12
C ALA A 146 -14.91 8.58 9.81
N ARG A 147 -16.16 8.27 9.43
CA ARG A 147 -16.57 6.91 9.02
C ARG A 147 -15.88 6.43 7.75
N CYS A 148 -15.52 7.35 6.86
CA CYS A 148 -14.87 7.05 5.58
C CYS A 148 -13.72 8.01 5.36
N HIS A 149 -12.66 7.51 4.72
CA HIS A 149 -11.58 8.34 4.21
C HIS A 149 -11.90 8.77 2.77
N SER A 150 -11.71 10.05 2.44
CA SER A 150 -11.88 10.61 1.10
C SER A 150 -10.55 10.67 0.33
N TYR A 151 -9.75 9.61 0.37
CA TYR A 151 -8.44 9.59 -0.29
C TYR A 151 -8.57 9.54 -1.82
N SER A 152 -7.83 10.41 -2.49
CA SER A 152 -7.56 10.28 -3.93
C SER A 152 -6.60 9.10 -4.17
N ILE A 153 -7.08 8.05 -4.82
CA ILE A 153 -6.27 6.86 -5.11
C ILE A 153 -5.46 7.10 -6.38
N SER A 154 -4.14 7.12 -6.27
CA SER A 154 -3.25 7.29 -7.41
C SER A 154 -3.13 6.00 -8.22
N THR A 155 -3.59 6.04 -9.48
CA THR A 155 -3.53 4.92 -10.41
C THR A 155 -2.55 5.20 -11.54
N LYS A 156 -1.69 4.22 -11.85
CA LYS A 156 -0.65 4.35 -12.89
C LYS A 156 -1.22 4.46 -14.31
N TYR A 157 -2.35 3.81 -14.57
CA TYR A 157 -2.94 3.72 -15.89
C TYR A 157 -4.34 4.34 -15.85
N THR A 158 -4.65 5.23 -16.78
CA THR A 158 -5.99 5.79 -16.94
C THR A 158 -6.53 5.36 -18.29
N TYR A 159 -7.70 4.75 -18.33
CA TYR A 159 -8.41 4.42 -19.56
C TYR A 159 -9.50 5.45 -19.78
N GLN A 160 -9.51 6.12 -20.93
CA GLN A 160 -10.51 7.13 -21.28
C GLN A 160 -11.35 6.66 -22.45
N CYS A 161 -12.65 6.87 -22.38
CA CYS A 161 -13.54 6.60 -23.50
C CYS A 161 -13.29 7.61 -24.62
N SER A 162 -13.06 7.14 -25.84
CA SER A 162 -12.81 7.99 -27.01
C SER A 162 -14.02 8.83 -27.42
N LYS A 163 -15.24 8.41 -27.05
CA LYS A 163 -16.49 9.07 -27.43
C LYS A 163 -16.98 10.10 -26.41
N CYS A 164 -17.13 9.72 -25.14
CA CYS A 164 -17.70 10.60 -24.11
C CYS A 164 -16.70 11.15 -23.09
N GLY A 165 -15.42 10.78 -23.17
CA GLY A 165 -14.39 11.26 -22.26
C GLY A 165 -14.40 10.65 -20.85
N TYR A 166 -15.37 9.80 -20.51
CA TYR A 166 -15.40 9.09 -19.22
C TYR A 166 -14.10 8.31 -18.99
N SER A 167 -13.50 8.46 -17.80
CA SER A 167 -12.18 7.93 -17.48
C SER A 167 -12.18 7.01 -16.26
N ILE A 168 -11.39 5.94 -16.31
CA ILE A 168 -11.24 4.93 -15.26
C ILE A 168 -9.75 4.75 -14.93
N GLY A 169 -9.38 4.94 -13.67
CA GLY A 169 -8.05 4.65 -13.15
C GLY A 169 -7.83 3.16 -12.83
N ARG A 170 -6.65 2.61 -13.14
CA ARG A 170 -6.21 1.24 -12.84
C ARG A 170 -4.74 1.18 -12.39
N HIS A 171 -4.43 0.30 -11.43
CA HIS A 171 -3.05 0.09 -10.95
C HIS A 171 -2.20 -0.80 -11.88
N SER A 172 -2.82 -1.52 -12.82
CA SER A 172 -2.18 -2.32 -13.86
C SER A 172 -2.90 -2.12 -15.21
N LYS A 173 -2.27 -2.55 -16.32
CA LYS A 173 -2.92 -2.58 -17.65
C LYS A 173 -3.92 -3.74 -17.74
N SER A 174 -4.95 -3.73 -16.88
CA SER A 174 -5.88 -4.85 -16.70
C SER A 174 -7.18 -4.72 -17.47
N LEU A 175 -7.44 -3.58 -18.12
CA LEU A 175 -8.62 -3.42 -18.97
C LEU A 175 -8.26 -3.87 -20.39
N ASP A 176 -8.87 -4.97 -20.81
CA ASP A 176 -8.86 -5.40 -22.21
C ASP A 176 -9.86 -4.56 -23.00
N THR A 177 -9.34 -3.58 -23.73
CA THR A 177 -10.14 -2.61 -24.50
C THR A 177 -10.81 -3.22 -25.72
N SER A 178 -10.39 -4.42 -26.16
CA SER A 178 -11.06 -5.15 -27.25
C SER A 178 -12.38 -5.79 -26.81
N ARG A 179 -12.53 -6.06 -25.51
CA ARG A 179 -13.71 -6.74 -24.95
C ARG A 179 -14.60 -5.85 -24.10
N LYS A 180 -14.09 -4.70 -23.64
CA LYS A 180 -14.77 -3.82 -22.68
C LYS A 180 -15.01 -2.45 -23.31
N VAL A 181 -16.28 -2.05 -23.31
CA VAL A 181 -16.75 -0.75 -23.80
C VAL A 181 -17.21 0.14 -22.64
N CYS A 182 -17.36 1.44 -22.91
CA CYS A 182 -17.85 2.41 -21.95
C CYS A 182 -19.31 2.12 -21.56
N GLY A 183 -19.59 2.00 -20.25
CA GLY A 183 -20.95 1.75 -19.76
C GLY A 183 -21.94 2.91 -19.99
N PHE A 184 -21.48 4.10 -20.34
CA PHE A 184 -22.35 5.27 -20.56
C PHE A 184 -22.75 5.47 -22.02
N CYS A 185 -21.84 5.22 -22.96
CA CYS A 185 -22.05 5.53 -24.38
C CYS A 185 -21.66 4.40 -25.34
N HIS A 186 -21.23 3.26 -24.79
CA HIS A 186 -20.73 2.08 -25.48
C HIS A 186 -19.52 2.33 -26.41
N GLY A 187 -18.86 3.48 -26.29
CA GLY A 187 -17.62 3.78 -27.01
C GLY A 187 -16.41 3.01 -26.47
N GLU A 188 -15.37 2.91 -27.29
CA GLU A 188 -14.12 2.22 -26.95
C GLU A 188 -13.30 2.96 -25.88
N PHE A 189 -12.50 2.21 -25.14
CA PHE A 189 -11.53 2.76 -24.20
C PHE A 189 -10.13 2.82 -24.82
N VAL A 190 -9.44 3.94 -24.63
CA VAL A 190 -8.02 4.11 -24.97
C VAL A 190 -7.20 4.31 -23.70
N LEU A 191 -6.00 3.73 -23.65
CA LEU A 191 -5.09 3.90 -22.53
C LEU A 191 -4.35 5.25 -22.65
N LEU A 192 -4.53 6.13 -21.68
CA LEU A 192 -3.76 7.36 -21.53
C LEU A 192 -2.37 7.05 -20.95
N ASN A 193 -1.32 7.48 -21.63
CA ASN A 193 0.03 7.46 -21.09
C ASN A 193 0.20 8.67 -20.14
N ASN A 194 0.00 8.44 -18.83
CA ASN A 194 0.14 9.45 -17.77
C ASN A 194 1.62 9.84 -17.48
N GLN A 195 2.48 9.98 -18.49
CA GLN A 195 3.87 10.43 -18.27
C GLN A 195 3.99 11.93 -17.96
N LYS A 196 2.90 12.73 -18.00
CA LYS A 196 2.97 14.20 -17.94
C LYS A 196 2.26 14.88 -16.76
N MET A 197 1.79 14.16 -15.73
CA MET A 197 1.01 14.79 -14.64
C MET A 197 1.59 14.70 -13.23
N SER A 198 2.77 14.12 -13.00
CA SER A 198 3.47 14.32 -11.72
C SER A 198 4.28 15.62 -11.76
N ARG A 199 3.76 16.67 -11.11
CA ARG A 199 4.53 17.88 -10.83
C ARG A 199 5.80 17.53 -10.04
N GLY A 200 6.92 18.14 -10.42
CA GLY A 200 8.05 18.36 -9.51
C GLY A 200 9.15 17.30 -9.49
N SER A 201 9.60 16.78 -10.62
CA SER A 201 11.01 16.44 -10.77
C SER A 201 11.39 16.59 -12.22
N ALA A 202 12.38 17.41 -12.53
CA ALA A 202 13.00 17.45 -13.84
C ALA A 202 13.45 16.03 -14.21
N SER A 203 12.66 15.35 -15.04
CA SER A 203 12.97 14.03 -15.54
C SER A 203 13.78 14.21 -16.82
N THR A 204 15.08 13.93 -16.73
CA THR A 204 15.91 13.52 -17.85
C THR A 204 15.15 12.45 -18.68
N PRO A 205 15.26 12.47 -20.02
CA PRO A 205 14.60 11.48 -20.86
C PRO A 205 14.97 10.06 -20.41
N ALA A 206 13.95 9.21 -20.26
CA ALA A 206 14.15 7.79 -20.01
C ALA A 206 14.95 7.21 -21.18
N THR A 207 16.22 6.93 -20.96
CA THR A 207 17.02 6.12 -21.87
C THR A 207 16.35 4.75 -22.03
N PRO A 208 16.29 4.19 -23.25
CA PRO A 208 15.84 2.82 -23.45
C PRO A 208 16.66 1.92 -22.52
N ARG A 209 15.99 1.19 -21.61
CA ARG A 209 16.67 0.21 -20.76
C ARG A 209 17.27 -0.85 -21.69
N THR A 210 18.55 -0.72 -21.98
CA THR A 210 19.34 -1.79 -22.57
C THR A 210 19.17 -3.02 -21.67
N PRO A 211 18.76 -4.18 -22.21
CA PRO A 211 18.68 -5.40 -21.43
C PRO A 211 20.04 -5.64 -20.76
N ASN A 212 20.03 -5.92 -19.46
CA ASN A 212 21.28 -6.20 -18.75
C ASN A 212 22.00 -7.39 -19.40
N LYS A 213 23.32 -7.52 -19.18
CA LYS A 213 24.16 -8.56 -19.82
C LYS A 213 23.58 -9.98 -19.67
N PHE A 214 22.95 -10.26 -18.53
CA PHE A 214 22.29 -11.55 -18.29
C PHE A 214 21.03 -11.73 -19.17
N ALA A 215 20.20 -10.70 -19.31
CA ALA A 215 19.01 -10.75 -20.16
C ALA A 215 19.37 -10.93 -21.64
N MET A 216 20.46 -10.31 -22.11
CA MET A 216 21.01 -10.57 -23.46
C MET A 216 21.48 -12.03 -23.59
N TYR A 217 22.25 -12.51 -22.61
CA TYR A 217 22.74 -13.89 -22.60
C TYR A 217 21.61 -14.92 -22.61
N VAL A 218 20.57 -14.71 -21.79
CA VAL A 218 19.38 -15.58 -21.80
C VAL A 218 18.71 -15.53 -23.15
N LYS A 219 18.50 -14.35 -23.75
CA LYS A 219 17.86 -14.22 -25.07
C LYS A 219 18.62 -14.99 -26.15
N GLU A 220 19.95 -14.94 -26.13
CA GLU A 220 20.81 -15.60 -27.12
C GLU A 220 20.86 -17.13 -26.96
N ASN A 221 20.84 -17.63 -25.72
CA ASN A 221 21.12 -19.04 -25.44
C ASN A 221 19.87 -19.88 -25.11
N TYR A 222 18.73 -19.24 -24.82
CA TYR A 222 17.53 -19.95 -24.35
C TYR A 222 16.99 -20.96 -25.36
N SER A 223 16.87 -20.59 -26.64
CA SER A 223 16.35 -21.48 -27.68
C SER A 223 17.23 -22.73 -27.84
N THR A 224 18.55 -22.55 -27.86
CA THR A 224 19.52 -23.65 -27.99
C THR A 224 19.49 -24.59 -26.79
N VAL A 225 19.41 -24.06 -25.57
CA VAL A 225 19.32 -24.90 -24.36
C VAL A 225 17.98 -25.64 -24.32
N LYS A 226 16.88 -24.98 -24.71
CA LYS A 226 15.56 -25.63 -24.79
C LYS A 226 15.49 -26.75 -25.83
N GLU A 227 16.24 -26.62 -26.92
CA GLU A 227 16.27 -27.62 -27.98
C GLU A 227 17.17 -28.82 -27.65
N LYS A 228 18.29 -28.58 -26.94
CA LYS A 228 19.18 -29.65 -26.45
C LYS A 228 18.59 -30.40 -25.26
N GLU A 229 17.91 -29.69 -24.36
CA GLU A 229 17.38 -30.24 -23.11
C GLU A 229 15.84 -30.21 -23.15
N LYS A 230 15.26 -31.04 -24.03
CA LYS A 230 13.81 -31.05 -24.32
C LYS A 230 12.92 -31.40 -23.12
N ASP A 231 13.50 -32.03 -22.10
CA ASP A 231 12.79 -32.46 -20.89
C ASP A 231 12.80 -31.41 -19.76
N LEU A 232 13.55 -30.31 -19.91
CA LEU A 232 13.65 -29.28 -18.88
C LEU A 232 12.49 -28.28 -18.96
N LYS A 233 11.87 -28.05 -17.80
CA LYS A 233 10.88 -26.98 -17.64
C LYS A 233 11.56 -25.61 -17.69
N HIS A 234 10.82 -24.58 -18.07
CA HIS A 234 11.30 -23.19 -18.16
C HIS A 234 12.12 -22.75 -16.94
N GLY A 235 11.65 -23.06 -15.73
CA GLY A 235 12.35 -22.70 -14.50
C GLY A 235 13.74 -23.31 -14.35
N ASP A 236 13.95 -24.52 -14.86
CA ASP A 236 15.23 -25.23 -14.76
C ASP A 236 16.19 -24.79 -15.88
N ILE A 237 15.67 -24.46 -17.06
CA ILE A 237 16.42 -23.77 -18.13
C ILE A 237 16.97 -22.43 -17.63
N MET A 238 16.15 -21.64 -16.92
CA MET A 238 16.58 -20.35 -16.36
C MET A 238 17.67 -20.50 -15.29
N LYS A 239 17.60 -21.55 -14.45
CA LYS A 239 18.67 -21.87 -13.48
C LYS A 239 19.97 -22.28 -14.17
N LEU A 240 19.89 -23.10 -15.21
CA LEU A 240 21.03 -23.56 -15.98
C LEU A 240 21.76 -22.40 -16.67
N LEU A 241 21.01 -21.53 -17.35
CA LEU A 241 21.55 -20.31 -17.97
C LEU A 241 22.15 -19.35 -16.94
N GLY A 242 21.56 -19.28 -15.74
CA GLY A 242 22.12 -18.53 -14.61
C GLY A 242 23.49 -19.03 -14.16
N LYS A 243 23.66 -20.35 -14.04
CA LYS A 243 24.95 -20.97 -13.70
C LYS A 243 26.00 -20.74 -14.78
N GLN A 244 25.66 -21.00 -16.05
CA GLN A 244 26.56 -20.80 -17.18
C GLN A 244 27.01 -19.33 -17.31
N PHE A 245 26.09 -18.38 -17.11
CA PHE A 245 26.44 -16.96 -17.11
C PHE A 245 27.37 -16.60 -15.95
N ALA A 246 27.16 -17.14 -14.75
CA ALA A 246 28.02 -16.91 -13.59
C ALA A 246 29.44 -17.47 -13.80
N GLU A 247 29.56 -18.68 -14.36
CA GLU A 247 30.85 -19.31 -14.69
C GLU A 247 31.60 -18.53 -15.77
N LYS A 248 30.90 -18.11 -16.84
CA LYS A 248 31.49 -17.29 -17.91
C LYS A 248 32.04 -15.96 -17.40
N ASN A 249 31.35 -15.32 -16.45
CA ASN A 249 31.83 -14.08 -15.85
C ASN A 249 32.96 -14.29 -14.82
N LYS A 250 33.07 -15.46 -14.18
CA LYS A 250 34.21 -15.81 -13.31
C LYS A 250 35.51 -16.04 -14.09
N ILE A 251 35.42 -16.57 -15.32
CA ILE A 251 36.57 -16.83 -16.18
C ILE A 251 37.06 -15.54 -16.88
N SER A 252 36.20 -14.53 -17.01
CA SER A 252 36.50 -13.23 -17.63
C SER A 252 36.78 -12.10 -16.62
N SER A 253 37.00 -12.42 -15.35
CA SER A 253 37.37 -11.47 -14.28
C SER A 253 38.83 -11.63 -13.88
#